data_AF-A0A536V058-F1
#
_entry.id   AF-A0A536V058-F1
#
_cell.length_a   1.000
_cell.length_b   1.000
_cell.length_c   1.000
_cell.angle_alpha   90.00
_cell.angle_beta   90.00
_cell.angle_gamma   90.00
#
_symmetry.space_group_name_H-M   'P 1'
#
loop_
_entity.id
_entity.type
_entity.pdbx_description
1 polymer ?
#
loop_
_entity_poly.entity_id
_entity_poly.type
_entity_poly.pdbx_seq_one_letter_code
_entity_poly.pdbx_strand_id
1 'polypeptide(L)' 'MNRSEHPRQSIPARFVWDDPLLLEAQLAEDERLARNTARAYGQTKLLPRVTDAFRHERTDRSIFR' A
#
# COMPACT_ATOMS: atom_id res chain seq x y z
N MET A 1 -17.59 46.17 22.36
CA MET A 1 -17.37 44.71 22.30
C MET A 1 -16.94 44.35 20.88
N ASN A 2 -15.63 44.24 20.60
CA ASN A 2 -15.13 43.77 19.29
C ASN A 2 -14.84 42.26 19.41
N ARG A 3 -15.67 41.41 18.81
CA ARG A 3 -15.28 40.02 18.53
C ARG A 3 -14.61 40.00 17.17
N SER A 4 -13.29 39.92 17.17
CA SER A 4 -12.48 39.67 15.97
C SER A 4 -12.71 38.24 15.51
N GLU A 5 -13.66 38.03 14.59
CA GLU A 5 -13.85 36.74 13.92
C GLU A 5 -12.64 36.47 13.03
N HIS A 6 -11.77 35.54 13.45
CA HIS A 6 -10.73 35.00 12.59
C HIS A 6 -11.36 33.94 11.69
N PRO A 7 -11.20 34.02 10.35
CA PRO A 7 -11.68 32.96 9.46
C PRO A 7 -10.95 31.67 9.80
N ARG A 8 -11.71 30.59 10.06
CA ARG A 8 -11.17 29.23 10.15
C ARG A 8 -10.62 28.86 8.77
N GLN A 9 -9.32 29.05 8.57
CA GLN A 9 -8.64 28.54 7.38
C GLN A 9 -8.78 27.02 7.37
N SER A 10 -9.53 26.48 6.42
CA SER A 10 -9.63 25.04 6.19
C SER A 10 -8.44 24.59 5.35
N ILE A 11 -7.69 23.59 5.83
CA ILE A 11 -6.68 22.92 5.02
C ILE A 11 -7.41 22.04 3.99
N PRO A 12 -7.13 22.17 2.68
CA PRO A 12 -7.74 21.31 1.67
C PRO A 12 -7.33 19.86 1.89
N ALA A 13 -8.29 18.93 1.78
CA ALA A 13 -8.01 17.50 1.83
C ALA A 13 -7.12 17.09 0.64
N ARG A 14 -6.08 16.29 0.90
CA ARG A 14 -5.17 15.79 -0.13
C ARG A 14 -5.77 14.56 -0.79
N PHE A 15 -5.94 14.60 -2.11
CA PHE A 15 -6.33 13.44 -2.91
C PHE A 15 -5.11 12.57 -3.25
N VAL A 16 -5.23 11.25 -3.13
CA VAL A 16 -4.18 10.26 -3.38
C VAL A 16 -4.64 9.40 -4.57
N TRP A 17 -3.99 9.54 -5.73
CA TRP A 17 -4.46 8.90 -6.97
C TRP A 17 -4.38 7.38 -6.98
N ASP A 18 -3.36 6.82 -6.32
CA ASP A 18 -3.16 5.39 -6.14
C ASP A 18 -3.96 4.80 -4.97
N ASP A 19 -4.59 5.65 -4.16
CA ASP A 19 -5.50 5.27 -3.08
C ASP A 19 -6.67 6.28 -2.91
N PRO A 20 -7.61 6.38 -3.89
CA PRO A 20 -8.63 7.43 -3.92
C PRO A 20 -9.61 7.42 -2.73
N LEU A 21 -9.76 6.26 -2.08
CA LEU A 21 -10.66 6.06 -0.95
C LEU A 21 -9.91 5.92 0.38
N LEU A 22 -8.60 6.20 0.39
CA LEU A 22 -7.74 6.14 1.57
C LEU A 22 -7.82 4.78 2.28
N LEU A 23 -7.78 3.67 1.53
CA LEU A 23 -7.69 2.32 2.06
C LEU A 23 -6.57 2.19 3.10
N GLU A 24 -5.43 2.86 2.89
CA GLU A 24 -4.33 2.91 3.87
C GLU A 24 -4.77 3.39 5.26
N ALA A 25 -5.72 4.33 5.32
CA ALA A 25 -6.25 4.90 6.56
C ALA A 25 -7.36 4.05 7.19
N GLN A 26 -7.87 3.05 6.46
CA GLN A 26 -8.93 2.15 6.92
C GLN A 26 -8.39 0.86 7.54
N LEU A 27 -7.11 0.56 7.35
CA LEU A 27 -6.46 -0.65 7.85
C LEU A 27 -5.95 -0.47 9.29
N ALA A 28 -6.13 -1.51 10.10
CA ALA A 28 -5.47 -1.63 11.38
C ALA A 28 -3.96 -1.86 11.21
N GLU A 29 -3.18 -1.64 12.28
CA GLU A 29 -1.71 -1.73 12.23
C GLU A 29 -1.21 -3.13 11.84
N ASP A 30 -1.86 -4.18 12.31
CA ASP A 30 -1.56 -5.57 11.97
C ASP A 30 -1.86 -5.88 10.51
N GLU A 31 -2.96 -5.36 9.96
CA GLU A 31 -3.29 -5.49 8.54
C GLU A 31 -2.27 -4.76 7.66
N ARG A 32 -1.84 -3.56 8.06
CA ARG A 32 -0.76 -2.81 7.39
C ARG A 32 0.55 -3.59 7.42
N LEU A 33 0.89 -4.20 8.56
CA LEU A 33 2.09 -5.03 8.71
C LEU A 33 2.02 -6.27 7.83
N ALA A 34 0.89 -6.99 7.83
CA ALA A 34 0.67 -8.18 7.01
C ALA A 34 0.80 -7.85 5.51
N ARG A 35 0.17 -6.76 5.06
CA ARG A 35 0.28 -6.27 3.69
C ARG A 35 1.71 -5.90 3.32
N ASN A 36 2.41 -5.15 4.17
CA ASN A 36 3.79 -4.75 3.91
C ASN A 36 4.72 -5.98 3.82
N THR A 37 4.47 -6.99 4.65
CA THR A 37 5.20 -8.27 4.63
C THR A 37 4.95 -9.02 3.32
N ALA A 38 3.69 -9.13 2.90
CA ALA A 38 3.33 -9.73 1.61
C ALA A 38 3.96 -8.98 0.43
N ARG A 39 3.93 -7.65 0.45
CA ARG A 39 4.56 -6.80 -0.58
C ARG A 39 6.07 -7.03 -0.64
N ALA A 40 6.75 -7.06 0.51
CA ALA A 40 8.19 -7.30 0.57
C ALA A 40 8.56 -8.69 0.04
N TYR A 41 7.82 -9.74 0.39
CA TYR A 41 8.03 -11.08 -0.17
C TYR A 41 7.80 -11.10 -1.69
N GLY A 42 6.74 -10.45 -2.17
CA GLY A 42 6.45 -10.30 -3.60
C GLY A 42 7.61 -9.64 -4.36
N GLN A 43 8.16 -8.54 -3.84
CA GLN A 43 9.26 -7.82 -4.49
C GLN A 43 10.60 -8.56 -4.43
N THR A 44 10.91 -9.19 -3.30
CA THR A 44 12.24 -9.77 -3.07
C THR A 44 12.34 -11.23 -3.50
N LYS A 45 11.23 -11.99 -3.47
CA LYS A 45 11.20 -13.41 -3.81
C LYS A 45 10.47 -13.67 -5.13
N LEU A 46 9.29 -13.09 -5.36
CA LEU A 46 8.49 -13.46 -6.54
C LEU A 46 8.91 -12.69 -7.81
N LEU A 47 9.14 -11.38 -7.69
CA LEU A 47 9.45 -10.50 -8.82
C LEU A 47 10.68 -10.95 -9.64
N PRO A 48 11.80 -11.41 -9.04
CA PRO A 48 12.95 -11.87 -9.83
C PRO A 48 12.67 -13.16 -10.61
N ARG A 49 11.67 -13.96 -10.20
CA ARG A 49 11.37 -15.28 -10.77
C ARG A 49 10.33 -15.22 -11.89
N VAL A 50 9.41 -14.25 -11.84
CA VAL A 50 8.16 -14.26 -12.62
C VAL A 50 8.38 -14.34 -14.14
N THR A 51 9.38 -13.65 -14.68
CA THR A 51 9.61 -13.61 -16.13
C THR A 51 10.04 -14.98 -16.68
N ASP A 52 10.97 -15.66 -15.99
CA ASP A 52 11.44 -16.98 -16.40
C ASP A 52 10.39 -18.07 -16.13
N ALA A 53 9.78 -18.02 -14.94
CA ALA A 53 8.72 -18.92 -14.52
C ALA A 53 7.54 -18.89 -15.51
N PHE A 54 7.11 -17.70 -15.93
CA PHE A 54 6.04 -17.53 -16.90
C PHE A 54 6.45 -18.01 -18.30
N ARG A 55 7.66 -17.64 -18.76
CA ARG A 55 8.15 -18.02 -20.10
C ARG A 55 8.25 -19.53 -20.28
N HIS A 56 8.66 -20.25 -19.24
CA HIS A 56 8.90 -21.69 -19.31
C HIS A 56 7.81 -22.53 -18.63
N GLU A 57 6.73 -21.90 -18.17
CA GLU A 57 5.63 -22.56 -17.46
C GLU A 57 6.11 -23.41 -16.27
N ARG A 58 7.03 -22.84 -15.47
CA ARG A 58 7.66 -23.51 -14.32
C ARG A 58 7.26 -22.85 -13.01
N THR A 59 7.06 -23.66 -11.98
CA THR A 59 6.83 -23.18 -10.61
C THR A 59 7.95 -23.66 -9.68
N ASP A 60 8.59 -22.72 -8.98
CA ASP A 60 9.62 -23.00 -8.00
C ASP A 60 8.98 -23.50 -6.69
N ARG A 61 9.18 -24.79 -6.37
CA ARG A 61 8.64 -25.41 -5.15
C ARG A 61 9.18 -24.80 -3.87
N SER A 62 10.31 -24.09 -3.91
CA SER A 62 10.86 -23.39 -2.73
C SER A 62 9.99 -22.22 -2.27
N ILE A 63 9.00 -21.78 -3.07
CA ILE A 63 8.02 -20.77 -2.67
C ILE A 63 7.17 -21.23 -1.48
N PHE A 64 6.90 -22.53 -1.37
CA PHE A 64 6.01 -23.13 -0.37
C PHE A 64 6.73 -23.84 0.78
N ARG A 65 8.06 -23.99 0.70
CA ARG A 65 8.84 -24.70 1.71
C ARG A 65 9.33 -23.76 2.79
#